data_AF-X5KBR1-F1
#
_entry.id   AF-X5KBR1-F1
#
_cell.length_a   1.000
_cell.length_b   1.000
_cell.length_c   1.000
_cell.angle_alpha   90.00
_cell.angle_beta   90.00
_cell.angle_gamma   90.00
#
_symmetry.space_group_name_H-M   'P 1'
#
loop_
_entity.id
_entity.type
_entity.pdbx_description
1 polymer ?
#
loop_
_entity_poly.entity_id
_entity_poly.type
_entity_poly.pdbx_seq_one_letter_code
_entity_poly.pdbx_strand_id
1 'polypeptide(L)'
;MIKNIIFFATLIGVSLNGQIKLPEDIIFNKNAVDAENHWVIIKPKDTDTDKATLGFVYYDESGGGYSFRYGGELSYSNNELQVLPLDNKGSMMITRIGNFSPFLAILSDQRLKDLKIDVVPSWLKGYSLNLSENEAKLRRASSLNGANRPDLALEILQKLYDKGYRTKDVYFELMFSYNALKQYTNASRIGKEAIAKGFSNNELIVKEAAYTAVHTEDWKTAEELAKLAFDFKNQKNKNEILYNLVYMYFSKGKYDEASKWIEISKNKMGGDTEKTFRNLDAIQAEIIKKK
;
A
#
# COMPACT_ATOMS: atom_id res chain seq x y z
N MET A 1 75.10 13.33 18.66
CA MET A 1 73.71 13.48 19.13
C MET A 1 72.83 12.51 18.36
N ILE A 2 72.55 11.34 18.93
CA ILE A 2 71.66 10.35 18.32
C ILE A 2 70.24 10.67 18.80
N LYS A 3 69.36 11.09 17.89
CA LYS A 3 67.94 11.30 18.17
C LYS A 3 67.24 9.94 18.16
N ASN A 4 66.88 9.44 19.34
CA ASN A 4 65.97 8.31 19.48
C ASN A 4 64.58 8.75 19.01
N ILE A 5 64.09 8.17 17.90
CA ILE A 5 62.71 8.28 17.48
C ILE A 5 61.93 7.17 18.18
N ILE A 6 61.12 7.54 19.17
CA ILE A 6 60.18 6.64 19.82
C ILE A 6 58.94 6.55 18.93
N PHE A 7 58.68 5.37 18.39
CA PHE A 7 57.47 5.08 17.62
C PHE A 7 56.34 4.76 18.62
N PHE A 8 55.42 5.69 18.84
CA PHE A 8 54.17 5.42 19.56
C PHE A 8 53.22 4.68 18.62
N ALA A 9 53.13 3.36 18.77
CA ALA A 9 52.07 2.58 18.15
C ALA A 9 50.78 2.76 18.96
N THR A 10 49.93 3.68 18.53
CA THR A 10 48.55 3.80 19.03
C THR A 10 47.77 2.57 18.55
N LEU A 11 47.48 1.65 19.46
CA LEU A 11 46.49 0.59 19.23
C LEU A 11 45.11 1.27 19.12
N ILE A 12 44.63 1.45 17.89
CA ILE A 12 43.23 1.82 17.66
C ILE A 12 42.42 0.55 17.93
N GLY A 13 41.85 0.45 19.13
CA GLY A 13 40.86 -0.58 19.44
C GLY A 13 39.62 -0.33 18.60
N VAL A 14 39.49 -1.05 17.49
CA VAL A 14 38.23 -1.11 16.74
C VAL A 14 37.30 -2.01 17.56
N SER A 15 36.37 -1.40 18.30
CA SER A 15 35.25 -2.15 18.89
C SER A 15 34.40 -2.67 17.73
N LEU A 16 34.53 -3.94 17.41
CA LEU A 16 33.60 -4.64 16.53
C LEU A 16 32.28 -4.73 17.28
N ASN A 17 31.40 -3.75 17.08
CA ASN A 17 29.99 -3.91 17.42
C ASN A 17 29.43 -4.99 16.47
N GLY A 18 29.41 -6.23 16.94
CA GLY A 18 28.97 -7.37 16.15
C GLY A 18 27.46 -7.39 16.05
N GLN A 19 26.93 -7.26 14.84
CA GLN A 19 25.57 -7.67 14.51
C GLN A 19 25.41 -9.17 14.82
N ILE A 20 24.24 -9.58 15.31
CA ILE A 20 23.92 -11.01 15.44
C ILE A 20 24.20 -11.74 14.12
N LYS A 21 25.06 -12.77 14.16
CA LYS A 21 25.36 -13.61 12.99
C LYS A 21 24.36 -14.74 12.90
N LEU A 22 23.26 -14.55 12.17
CA LEU A 22 22.29 -15.61 11.94
C LEU A 22 22.84 -16.69 10.98
N PRO A 23 22.27 -17.92 10.98
CA PRO A 23 22.60 -18.94 9.99
C PRO A 23 22.46 -18.45 8.54
N GLU A 24 23.29 -18.97 7.64
CA GLU A 24 23.27 -18.58 6.21
C GLU A 24 21.95 -18.92 5.50
N ASP A 25 21.20 -19.92 5.99
CA ASP A 25 19.87 -20.27 5.47
C ASP A 25 18.78 -19.26 5.84
N ILE A 26 19.06 -18.28 6.70
CA ILE A 26 18.15 -17.19 7.05
C ILE A 26 18.31 -16.03 6.06
N ILE A 27 17.49 -16.04 5.01
CA ILE A 27 17.57 -15.09 3.90
C ILE A 27 16.49 -14.01 4.03
N PHE A 28 16.90 -12.76 4.26
CA PHE A 28 16.00 -11.60 4.36
C PHE A 28 15.65 -11.02 2.98
N ASN A 29 14.76 -11.70 2.25
CA ASN A 29 14.31 -11.26 0.93
C ASN A 29 12.79 -11.30 0.75
N LYS A 30 12.03 -11.54 1.82
CA LYS A 30 10.57 -11.66 1.78
C LYS A 30 9.90 -10.43 2.36
N ASN A 31 8.81 -10.01 1.73
CA ASN A 31 7.88 -9.04 2.29
C ASN A 31 6.71 -9.74 3.01
N ALA A 32 5.78 -8.96 3.57
CA ALA A 32 4.66 -9.51 4.33
C ALA A 32 3.62 -10.27 3.49
N VAL A 33 3.50 -9.98 2.19
CA VAL A 33 2.65 -10.75 1.27
C VAL A 33 3.27 -12.12 1.03
N ASP A 34 4.58 -12.18 0.76
CA ASP A 34 5.31 -13.44 0.56
C ASP A 34 5.29 -14.31 1.84
N ALA A 35 5.33 -13.65 3.00
CA ALA A 35 5.35 -14.29 4.31
C ALA A 35 3.97 -14.59 4.89
N GLU A 36 2.87 -14.34 4.16
CA GLU A 36 1.53 -14.62 4.66
C GLU A 36 1.40 -16.08 5.11
N ASN A 37 0.91 -16.30 6.32
CA ASN A 37 0.77 -17.59 7.00
C ASN A 37 2.09 -18.31 7.31
N HIS A 38 3.17 -17.56 7.56
CA HIS A 38 4.46 -18.12 7.95
C HIS A 38 5.03 -17.48 9.21
N TRP A 39 5.82 -18.26 9.94
CA TRP A 39 6.75 -17.76 10.93
C TRP A 39 7.95 -17.10 10.26
N VAL A 40 8.31 -15.92 10.75
CA VAL A 40 9.40 -15.12 10.19
C VAL A 40 10.32 -14.58 11.27
N ILE A 41 11.56 -14.32 10.86
CA ILE A 41 12.48 -13.44 11.56
C ILE A 41 12.43 -12.06 10.89
N ILE A 42 12.31 -11.00 11.69
CA ILE A 42 12.51 -9.63 11.22
C ILE A 42 14.01 -9.34 11.18
N LYS A 43 14.51 -8.77 10.08
CA LYS A 43 15.92 -8.40 9.95
C LYS A 43 16.38 -7.59 11.17
N PRO A 44 17.36 -8.10 11.94
CA PRO A 44 17.91 -7.38 13.09
C PRO A 44 18.54 -6.05 12.66
N LYS A 45 18.46 -5.04 13.51
CA LYS A 45 19.20 -3.79 13.32
C LYS A 45 20.69 -4.04 13.54
N ASP A 46 21.52 -3.16 13.03
CA ASP A 46 22.98 -3.25 13.22
C ASP A 46 23.39 -3.10 14.70
N THR A 47 22.51 -2.55 15.53
CA THR A 47 22.67 -2.43 16.99
C THR A 47 22.29 -3.69 17.76
N ASP A 48 21.62 -4.65 17.12
CA ASP A 48 21.14 -5.87 17.78
C ASP A 48 22.26 -6.91 17.77
N THR A 49 22.75 -7.26 18.96
CA THR A 49 23.98 -8.05 19.11
C THR A 49 23.74 -9.50 19.49
N ASP A 50 22.58 -9.82 20.08
CA ASP A 50 22.31 -11.14 20.67
C ASP A 50 20.92 -11.73 20.37
N LYS A 51 19.99 -10.93 19.85
CA LYS A 51 18.59 -11.34 19.67
C LYS A 51 18.04 -10.98 18.29
N ALA A 52 17.13 -11.81 17.81
CA ALA A 52 16.34 -11.57 16.62
C ALA A 52 14.85 -11.80 16.90
N THR A 53 14.00 -10.89 16.41
CA THR A 53 12.56 -10.96 16.64
C THR A 53 11.90 -12.03 15.77
N LEU A 54 11.21 -12.96 16.43
CA LEU A 54 10.37 -13.99 15.82
C LEU A 54 8.90 -13.54 15.87
N GLY A 55 8.16 -13.83 14.81
CA GLY A 55 6.70 -13.76 14.86
C GLY A 55 6.03 -14.38 13.66
N PHE A 56 4.70 -14.32 13.65
CA PHE A 56 3.89 -14.92 12.60
C PHE A 56 3.20 -13.82 11.79
N VAL A 57 3.36 -13.86 10.47
CA VAL A 57 2.68 -12.95 9.55
C VAL A 57 1.41 -13.61 9.04
N TYR A 58 0.30 -12.90 9.10
CA TYR A 58 -1.00 -13.38 8.65
C TYR A 58 -1.87 -12.24 8.14
N TYR A 59 -2.92 -12.59 7.42
CA TYR A 59 -3.96 -11.65 7.05
C TYR A 59 -5.15 -11.82 8.00
N ASP A 60 -5.51 -10.75 8.71
CA ASP A 60 -6.66 -10.72 9.60
C ASP A 60 -7.93 -10.38 8.81
N GLU A 61 -8.72 -11.41 8.49
CA GLU A 61 -9.95 -11.26 7.72
C GLU A 61 -11.06 -10.52 8.46
N SER A 62 -10.97 -10.37 9.80
CA SER A 62 -11.97 -9.68 10.63
C SER A 62 -11.97 -8.14 10.47
N GLY A 63 -11.16 -7.63 9.53
CA GLY A 63 -11.01 -6.21 9.22
C GLY A 63 -9.65 -5.64 9.60
N GLY A 64 -8.72 -6.50 10.02
CA GLY A 64 -7.40 -6.08 10.46
C GLY A 64 -6.35 -5.97 9.36
N GLY A 65 -6.47 -6.75 8.29
CA GLY A 65 -5.49 -6.80 7.20
C GLY A 65 -4.17 -7.48 7.59
N TYR A 66 -3.10 -7.20 6.85
CA TYR A 66 -1.78 -7.80 7.10
C TYR A 66 -1.27 -7.45 8.50
N SER A 67 -0.88 -8.49 9.23
CA SER A 67 -0.62 -8.43 10.66
C SER A 67 0.58 -9.29 11.05
N PHE A 68 1.35 -8.79 12.00
CA PHE A 68 2.46 -9.49 12.62
C PHE A 68 2.07 -9.78 14.07
N ARG A 69 2.05 -11.06 14.45
CA ARG A 69 1.89 -11.48 15.85
C ARG A 69 3.26 -11.88 16.40
N TYR A 70 3.68 -11.18 17.45
CA TYR A 70 4.94 -11.45 18.11
C TYR A 70 4.99 -12.88 18.66
N GLY A 71 6.10 -13.58 18.37
CA GLY A 71 6.36 -14.96 18.76
C GLY A 71 7.42 -15.10 19.85
N GLY A 72 8.22 -14.06 20.08
CA GLY A 72 9.34 -14.06 21.01
C GLY A 72 10.63 -13.57 20.36
N GLU A 73 11.72 -13.76 21.08
CA GLU A 73 13.06 -13.52 20.58
C GLU A 73 13.77 -14.85 20.35
N LEU A 74 14.62 -14.88 19.33
CA LEU A 74 15.57 -15.95 19.08
C LEU A 74 16.96 -15.46 19.47
N SER A 75 17.71 -16.30 20.18
CA SER A 75 19.15 -16.17 20.26
C SER A 75 19.81 -17.14 19.29
N TYR A 76 21.02 -16.80 18.86
CA TYR A 76 21.86 -17.69 18.08
C TYR A 76 23.21 -17.87 18.75
N SER A 77 23.52 -19.10 19.14
CA SER A 77 24.78 -19.45 19.79
C SER A 77 25.16 -20.88 19.44
N ASN A 78 26.45 -21.19 19.38
CA ASN A 78 26.94 -22.55 19.09
C ASN A 78 26.35 -23.18 17.82
N ASN A 79 26.07 -22.36 16.80
CA ASN A 79 25.45 -22.78 15.54
C ASN A 79 23.98 -23.27 15.67
N GLU A 80 23.31 -22.92 16.76
CA GLU A 80 21.93 -23.29 17.06
C GLU A 80 21.07 -22.05 17.34
N LEU A 81 19.87 -22.02 16.74
CA LEU A 81 18.83 -21.06 17.08
C LEU A 81 18.05 -21.59 18.29
N GLN A 82 17.79 -20.71 19.25
CA GLN A 82 17.02 -21.05 20.45
C GLN A 82 15.96 -19.98 20.71
N VAL A 83 14.75 -20.42 21.07
CA VAL A 83 13.68 -19.51 21.51
C VAL A 83 13.97 -19.07 22.94
N LEU A 84 14.05 -17.77 23.15
CA LEU A 84 14.18 -17.21 24.48
C LEU A 84 12.84 -17.27 25.24
N PRO A 85 12.84 -17.58 26.54
CA PRO A 85 11.63 -17.53 27.35
C PRO A 85 10.98 -16.15 27.28
N LEU A 86 9.67 -16.12 27.03
CA LEU A 86 8.88 -14.89 27.12
C LEU A 86 8.72 -14.51 28.59
N ASP A 87 9.30 -13.38 29.00
CA ASP A 87 9.12 -12.82 30.35
C ASP A 87 7.65 -12.45 30.62
N ASN A 88 6.87 -12.19 29.57
CA ASN A 88 5.52 -11.67 29.65
C ASN A 88 4.49 -12.69 29.14
N LYS A 89 4.15 -13.67 29.97
CA LYS A 89 3.23 -14.78 29.62
C LYS A 89 1.76 -14.37 29.38
N GLY A 90 1.42 -13.07 29.43
CA GLY A 90 0.03 -12.60 29.47
C GLY A 90 -0.43 -11.65 28.37
N SER A 91 0.47 -10.98 27.63
CA SER A 91 0.06 -9.98 26.64
C SER A 91 0.26 -10.46 25.20
N MET A 92 -0.84 -10.50 24.44
CA MET A 92 -0.79 -10.76 23.01
C MET A 92 -0.35 -9.48 22.29
N MET A 93 0.85 -9.49 21.70
CA MET A 93 1.36 -8.35 20.93
C MET A 93 1.11 -8.59 19.43
N ILE A 94 0.18 -7.82 18.86
CA ILE A 94 -0.14 -7.82 17.42
C ILE A 94 0.10 -6.42 16.88
N THR A 95 0.82 -6.33 15.77
CA THR A 95 1.08 -5.08 15.04
C THR A 95 0.52 -5.18 13.63
N ARG A 96 -0.17 -4.13 13.17
CA ARG A 96 -0.60 -4.03 11.76
C ARG A 96 0.60 -3.69 10.88
N ILE A 97 0.77 -4.42 9.79
CA ILE A 97 1.88 -4.23 8.88
C ILE A 97 1.51 -3.12 7.91
N GLY A 98 2.12 -1.95 8.09
CA GLY A 98 2.07 -0.86 7.11
C GLY A 98 3.28 -0.79 6.17
N ASN A 99 4.40 -1.44 6.55
CA ASN A 99 5.61 -1.49 5.74
C ASN A 99 5.80 -2.88 5.13
N PHE A 100 5.77 -2.94 3.80
CA PHE A 100 5.88 -4.17 3.01
C PHE A 100 7.26 -4.29 2.34
N SER A 101 8.31 -3.74 2.96
CA SER A 101 9.68 -3.88 2.49
C SER A 101 10.22 -5.30 2.73
N PRO A 102 11.16 -5.80 1.91
CA PRO A 102 11.65 -7.18 1.98
C PRO A 102 12.69 -7.35 3.11
N PHE A 103 12.24 -7.33 4.36
CA PHE A 103 13.08 -7.49 5.55
C PHE A 103 12.71 -8.70 6.40
N LEU A 104 11.95 -9.64 5.83
CA LEU A 104 11.55 -10.86 6.51
C LEU A 104 12.32 -12.05 5.95
N ALA A 105 12.67 -12.98 6.83
CA ALA A 105 13.14 -14.31 6.48
C ALA A 105 12.12 -15.33 6.97
N ILE A 106 11.61 -16.17 6.07
CA ILE A 106 10.68 -17.26 6.42
C ILE A 106 11.48 -18.41 7.01
N LEU A 107 11.04 -18.93 8.16
CA LEU A 107 11.61 -20.13 8.75
C LEU A 107 11.09 -21.39 8.02
N SER A 108 11.99 -22.34 7.77
CA SER A 108 11.60 -23.64 7.22
C SER A 108 10.88 -24.50 8.25
N ASP A 109 10.05 -25.45 7.79
CA ASP A 109 9.36 -26.41 8.66
C ASP A 109 10.32 -27.18 9.56
N GLN A 110 11.52 -27.50 9.04
CA GLN A 110 12.56 -28.17 9.84
C GLN A 110 13.05 -27.27 10.98
N ARG A 111 13.33 -25.99 10.72
CA ARG A 111 13.71 -25.04 11.77
C ARG A 111 12.60 -24.88 12.81
N LEU A 112 11.35 -24.82 12.38
CA LEU A 112 10.20 -24.73 13.30
C LEU A 112 10.10 -25.97 14.17
N LYS A 113 10.30 -27.16 13.61
CA LYS A 113 10.33 -28.42 14.35
C LYS A 113 11.47 -28.46 15.37
N ASP A 114 12.67 -28.02 14.99
CA ASP A 114 13.83 -27.95 15.89
C ASP A 114 13.57 -26.98 17.06
N LEU A 115 12.90 -25.87 16.78
CA LEU A 115 12.47 -24.87 17.78
C LEU A 115 11.22 -25.30 18.57
N LYS A 116 10.61 -26.46 18.25
CA LYS A 116 9.36 -26.97 18.83
C LYS A 116 8.18 -25.98 18.68
N ILE A 117 8.11 -25.32 17.53
CA ILE A 117 7.05 -24.39 17.15
C ILE A 117 6.12 -25.09 16.13
N ASP A 118 4.81 -25.00 16.36
CA ASP A 118 3.83 -25.47 15.38
C ASP A 118 3.92 -24.65 14.08
N VAL A 119 4.00 -25.35 12.93
CA VAL A 119 4.07 -24.71 11.61
C VAL A 119 2.88 -23.77 11.39
N VAL A 120 1.68 -24.24 11.70
CA VAL A 120 0.45 -23.44 11.65
C VAL A 120 -0.10 -23.30 13.07
N PRO A 121 -0.08 -22.08 13.64
CA PRO A 121 -0.57 -21.88 15.00
C PRO A 121 -2.08 -22.09 15.12
N SER A 122 -2.52 -22.79 16.17
CA SER A 122 -3.94 -23.10 16.40
C SER A 122 -4.86 -21.88 16.56
N TRP A 123 -4.30 -20.72 16.95
CA TRP A 123 -5.02 -19.47 17.09
C TRP A 123 -5.37 -18.80 15.75
N LEU A 124 -4.69 -19.17 14.65
CA LEU A 124 -4.88 -18.52 13.34
C LEU A 124 -6.31 -18.66 12.82
N LYS A 125 -6.98 -19.78 13.17
CA LYS A 125 -8.38 -20.05 12.80
C LYS A 125 -9.35 -18.94 13.24
N GLY A 126 -9.04 -18.22 14.32
CA GLY A 126 -9.88 -17.14 14.83
C GLY A 126 -9.89 -15.88 13.94
N TYR A 127 -8.94 -15.78 13.02
CA TYR A 127 -8.77 -14.64 12.11
C TYR A 127 -9.19 -14.95 10.67
N SER A 128 -9.71 -16.15 10.43
CA SER A 128 -10.20 -16.57 9.11
C SER A 128 -11.69 -16.27 8.98
N LEU A 129 -12.11 -15.80 7.80
CA LEU A 129 -13.51 -15.74 7.41
C LEU A 129 -13.80 -16.81 6.34
N ASN A 130 -15.05 -17.25 6.26
CA ASN A 130 -15.49 -18.15 5.20
C ASN A 130 -15.72 -17.37 3.89
N LEU A 131 -14.61 -16.96 3.25
CA LEU A 131 -14.59 -16.27 1.96
C LEU A 131 -14.21 -17.24 0.86
N SER A 132 -14.70 -16.98 -0.36
CA SER A 132 -14.12 -17.65 -1.53
C SER A 132 -12.66 -17.21 -1.73
N GLU A 133 -11.87 -18.05 -2.40
CA GLU A 133 -10.46 -17.74 -2.72
C GLU A 133 -10.30 -16.40 -3.45
N ASN A 134 -11.22 -16.09 -4.37
CA ASN A 134 -11.17 -14.85 -5.14
C ASN A 134 -11.51 -13.61 -4.30
N GLU A 135 -12.49 -13.71 -3.38
CA GLU A 135 -12.82 -12.63 -2.45
C GLU A 135 -11.68 -12.37 -1.46
N ALA A 136 -11.08 -13.44 -0.94
CA ALA A 136 -9.91 -13.37 -0.07
C ALA A 136 -8.75 -12.63 -0.77
N LYS A 137 -8.46 -12.98 -2.03
CA LYS A 137 -7.44 -12.30 -2.84
C LYS A 137 -7.78 -10.82 -3.11
N LEU A 138 -9.03 -10.53 -3.44
CA LEU A 138 -9.47 -9.15 -3.65
C LEU A 138 -9.30 -8.30 -2.38
N ARG A 139 -9.64 -8.83 -1.20
CA ARG A 139 -9.42 -8.13 0.08
C ARG A 139 -7.95 -7.81 0.34
N ARG A 140 -7.05 -8.76 0.06
CA ARG A 140 -5.60 -8.55 0.16
C ARG A 140 -5.13 -7.43 -0.76
N ALA A 141 -5.56 -7.46 -2.02
CA ALA A 141 -5.21 -6.42 -2.99
C ALA A 141 -5.74 -5.04 -2.57
N SER A 142 -6.99 -4.95 -2.10
CA SER A 142 -7.57 -3.71 -1.58
C SER A 142 -6.79 -3.16 -0.39
N SER A 143 -6.42 -4.02 0.58
CA SER A 143 -5.56 -3.62 1.71
C SER A 143 -4.20 -3.11 1.26
N LEU A 144 -3.59 -3.72 0.24
CA LEU A 144 -2.30 -3.28 -0.31
C LEU A 144 -2.40 -1.92 -1.01
N ASN A 145 -3.46 -1.70 -1.79
CA ASN A 145 -3.76 -0.39 -2.35
C ASN A 145 -3.94 0.67 -1.25
N GLY A 146 -4.72 0.36 -0.21
CA GLY A 146 -4.91 1.23 0.96
C GLY A 146 -3.61 1.51 1.74
N ALA A 147 -2.66 0.57 1.71
CA ALA A 147 -1.33 0.72 2.29
C ALA A 147 -0.30 1.37 1.34
N ASN A 148 -0.74 1.98 0.23
CA ASN A 148 0.11 2.62 -0.76
C ASN A 148 1.16 1.66 -1.37
N ARG A 149 0.77 0.40 -1.58
CA ARG A 149 1.52 -0.64 -2.32
C ARG A 149 0.76 -1.11 -3.55
N PRO A 150 0.44 -0.20 -4.50
CA PRO A 150 -0.28 -0.55 -5.71
C PRO A 150 0.51 -1.53 -6.60
N ASP A 151 1.83 -1.57 -6.48
CA ASP A 151 2.69 -2.54 -7.17
C ASP A 151 2.37 -3.98 -6.78
N LEU A 152 2.21 -4.27 -5.48
CA LEU A 152 1.86 -5.60 -4.98
C LEU A 152 0.38 -5.91 -5.22
N ALA A 153 -0.51 -4.92 -5.04
CA ALA A 153 -1.93 -5.08 -5.30
C ALA A 153 -2.19 -5.46 -6.77
N LEU A 154 -1.49 -4.78 -7.70
CA LEU A 154 -1.68 -4.96 -9.14
C LEU A 154 -1.40 -6.40 -9.58
N GLU A 155 -0.37 -7.05 -9.02
CA GLU A 155 -0.06 -8.44 -9.34
C GLU A 155 -1.22 -9.39 -9.01
N ILE A 156 -1.85 -9.20 -7.84
CA ILE A 156 -3.00 -10.00 -7.41
C ILE A 156 -4.22 -9.70 -8.28
N LEU A 157 -4.49 -8.42 -8.54
CA LEU A 157 -5.67 -7.97 -9.30
C LEU A 157 -5.64 -8.42 -10.76
N GLN A 158 -4.47 -8.41 -11.41
CA GLN A 158 -4.31 -8.92 -12.78
C GLN A 158 -4.63 -10.42 -12.83
N LYS A 159 -4.11 -11.21 -11.89
CA LYS A 159 -4.41 -12.66 -11.82
C LYS A 159 -5.91 -12.93 -11.62
N LEU A 160 -6.61 -12.12 -10.82
CA LEU A 160 -8.07 -12.23 -10.66
C LEU A 160 -8.80 -11.89 -11.96
N TYR A 161 -8.43 -10.76 -12.58
CA TYR A 161 -9.03 -10.27 -13.81
C TYR A 161 -8.84 -11.26 -14.98
N ASP A 162 -7.64 -11.82 -15.13
CA ASP A 162 -7.30 -12.78 -16.19
C ASP A 162 -8.05 -14.11 -16.05
N LYS A 163 -8.32 -14.53 -14.80
CA LYS A 163 -9.17 -15.69 -14.49
C LYS A 163 -10.68 -15.41 -14.65
N GLY A 164 -11.05 -14.20 -15.04
CA GLY A 164 -12.43 -13.81 -15.29
C GLY A 164 -13.23 -13.38 -14.07
N TYR A 165 -12.58 -13.20 -12.91
CA TYR A 165 -13.23 -12.64 -11.72
C TYR A 165 -13.38 -11.11 -11.88
N ARG A 166 -14.42 -10.68 -12.62
CA ARG A 166 -14.62 -9.31 -13.11
C ARG A 166 -15.75 -8.58 -12.37
N THR A 167 -15.62 -8.48 -11.05
CA THR A 167 -16.56 -7.70 -10.23
C THR A 167 -16.26 -6.21 -10.32
N LYS A 168 -17.24 -5.35 -9.98
CA LYS A 168 -17.04 -3.89 -9.90
C LYS A 168 -15.85 -3.50 -9.01
N ASP A 169 -15.63 -4.25 -7.93
CA ASP A 169 -14.56 -3.97 -6.97
C ASP A 169 -13.18 -4.33 -7.57
N VAL A 170 -13.08 -5.40 -8.37
CA VAL A 170 -11.85 -5.69 -9.13
C VAL A 170 -11.55 -4.58 -10.13
N TYR A 171 -12.56 -4.08 -10.86
CA TYR A 171 -12.34 -2.95 -11.78
C TYR A 171 -11.85 -1.71 -11.05
N PHE A 172 -12.50 -1.34 -9.95
CA PHE A 172 -12.10 -0.19 -9.14
C PHE A 172 -10.66 -0.32 -8.64
N GLU A 173 -10.33 -1.42 -7.96
CA GLU A 173 -9.01 -1.61 -7.37
C GLU A 173 -7.91 -1.68 -8.45
N LEU A 174 -8.21 -2.29 -9.60
CA LEU A 174 -7.27 -2.39 -10.72
C LEU A 174 -7.00 -1.03 -11.37
N MET A 175 -8.04 -0.20 -11.55
CA MET A 175 -7.89 1.18 -12.01
C MET A 175 -7.09 2.01 -11.03
N PHE A 176 -7.39 1.90 -9.73
CA PHE A 176 -6.65 2.58 -8.68
C PHE A 176 -5.16 2.23 -8.74
N SER A 177 -4.81 0.93 -8.79
CA SER A 177 -3.41 0.51 -8.86
C SER A 177 -2.71 1.04 -10.11
N TYR A 178 -3.36 0.96 -11.29
CA TYR A 178 -2.79 1.50 -12.52
C TYR A 178 -2.61 3.02 -12.47
N ASN A 179 -3.59 3.77 -11.94
CA ASN A 179 -3.50 5.22 -11.77
C ASN A 179 -2.36 5.60 -10.81
N ALA A 180 -2.25 4.94 -9.66
CA ALA A 180 -1.20 5.19 -8.67
C ALA A 180 0.20 4.90 -9.23
N LEU A 181 0.32 3.91 -10.12
CA LEU A 181 1.54 3.58 -10.86
C LEU A 181 1.74 4.42 -12.13
N LYS A 182 0.88 5.41 -12.39
CA LYS A 182 0.88 6.28 -13.58
C LYS A 182 0.75 5.53 -14.91
N GLN A 183 0.20 4.31 -14.88
CA GLN A 183 -0.09 3.51 -16.07
C GLN A 183 -1.46 3.89 -16.66
N TYR A 184 -1.63 5.17 -17.02
CA TYR A 184 -2.92 5.73 -17.38
C TYR A 184 -3.57 5.06 -18.60
N THR A 185 -2.78 4.58 -19.57
CA THR A 185 -3.32 3.83 -20.73
C THR A 185 -3.99 2.53 -20.28
N ASN A 186 -3.40 1.81 -19.32
CA ASN A 186 -3.99 0.59 -18.76
C ASN A 186 -5.23 0.92 -17.93
N ALA A 187 -5.16 1.95 -17.08
CA ALA A 187 -6.33 2.43 -16.33
C ALA A 187 -7.49 2.83 -17.26
N SER A 188 -7.19 3.48 -18.39
CA SER A 188 -8.20 3.95 -19.35
C SER A 188 -8.91 2.77 -20.01
N ARG A 189 -8.15 1.73 -20.39
CA ARG A 189 -8.71 0.48 -20.93
C ARG A 189 -9.65 -0.18 -19.93
N ILE A 190 -9.21 -0.35 -18.68
CA ILE A 190 -10.01 -0.98 -17.61
C ILE A 190 -11.25 -0.13 -17.29
N GLY A 191 -11.12 1.20 -17.25
CA GLY A 191 -12.23 2.12 -17.02
C GLY A 191 -13.30 2.05 -18.12
N LYS A 192 -12.89 2.08 -19.39
CA LYS A 192 -13.82 1.95 -20.53
C LYS A 192 -14.58 0.62 -20.47
N GLU A 193 -13.91 -0.47 -20.13
CA GLU A 193 -14.54 -1.78 -19.96
C GLU A 193 -15.52 -1.81 -18.77
N ALA A 194 -15.15 -1.24 -17.62
CA ALA A 194 -16.02 -1.15 -16.45
C ALA A 194 -17.32 -0.38 -16.75
N ILE A 195 -17.21 0.75 -17.45
CA ILE A 195 -18.35 1.56 -17.89
C ILE A 195 -19.22 0.78 -18.89
N ALA A 196 -18.62 0.11 -19.87
CA ALA A 196 -19.35 -0.73 -20.83
C ALA A 196 -20.09 -1.90 -20.16
N LYS A 197 -19.61 -2.38 -19.01
CA LYS A 197 -20.30 -3.39 -18.18
C LYS A 197 -21.42 -2.83 -17.30
N GLY A 198 -21.69 -1.52 -17.36
CA GLY A 198 -22.77 -0.89 -16.61
C GLY A 198 -22.39 -0.50 -15.18
N PHE A 199 -21.09 -0.40 -14.85
CA PHE A 199 -20.64 0.03 -13.52
C PHE A 199 -20.48 1.55 -13.38
N SER A 200 -21.08 2.34 -14.27
CA SER A 200 -21.06 3.81 -14.23
C SER A 200 -21.85 4.42 -13.08
N ASN A 201 -22.67 3.64 -12.37
CA ASN A 201 -23.34 4.06 -11.14
C ASN A 201 -22.44 3.93 -9.89
N ASN A 202 -21.24 3.37 -10.02
CA ASN A 202 -20.29 3.26 -8.92
C ASN A 202 -19.39 4.51 -8.91
N GLU A 203 -19.56 5.33 -7.88
CA GLU A 203 -18.85 6.60 -7.73
C GLU A 203 -17.31 6.45 -7.71
N LEU A 204 -16.80 5.35 -7.13
CA LEU A 204 -15.36 5.10 -7.08
C LEU A 204 -14.79 4.78 -8.45
N ILE A 205 -15.49 3.96 -9.24
CA ILE A 205 -15.10 3.66 -10.63
C ILE A 205 -15.09 4.94 -11.47
N VAL A 206 -16.15 5.74 -11.38
CA VAL A 206 -16.21 7.00 -12.15
C VAL A 206 -15.11 7.97 -11.71
N LYS A 207 -14.83 8.06 -10.41
CA LYS A 207 -13.74 8.91 -9.89
C LYS A 207 -12.39 8.48 -10.46
N GLU A 208 -12.07 7.19 -10.42
CA GLU A 208 -10.82 6.68 -10.99
C GLU A 208 -10.77 6.86 -12.52
N ALA A 209 -11.89 6.68 -13.22
CA ALA A 209 -11.96 6.85 -14.67
C ALA A 209 -11.78 8.33 -15.08
N ALA A 210 -12.36 9.25 -14.30
CA ALA A 210 -12.22 10.69 -14.54
C ALA A 210 -10.79 11.15 -14.25
N TYR A 211 -10.17 10.64 -13.19
CA TYR A 211 -8.76 10.89 -12.91
C TYR A 211 -7.88 10.43 -14.08
N THR A 212 -8.12 9.23 -14.61
CA THR A 212 -7.41 8.73 -15.79
C THR A 212 -7.66 9.59 -17.02
N ALA A 213 -8.91 9.98 -17.30
CA ALA A 213 -9.28 10.81 -18.43
C ALA A 213 -8.55 12.17 -18.39
N VAL A 214 -8.44 12.77 -17.20
CA VAL A 214 -7.68 14.01 -16.99
C VAL A 214 -6.20 13.82 -17.31
N HIS A 215 -5.57 12.74 -16.85
CA HIS A 215 -4.14 12.50 -17.09
C HIS A 215 -3.80 12.05 -18.51
N THR A 216 -4.81 11.58 -19.25
CA THR A 216 -4.69 11.22 -20.67
C THR A 216 -5.20 12.32 -21.59
N GLU A 217 -5.65 13.45 -21.04
CA GLU A 217 -6.25 14.57 -21.78
C GLU A 217 -7.43 14.13 -22.68
N ASP A 218 -8.18 13.11 -22.25
CA ASP A 218 -9.43 12.70 -22.88
C ASP A 218 -10.56 13.65 -22.44
N TRP A 219 -10.53 14.86 -23.02
CA TRP A 219 -11.40 15.99 -22.66
C TRP A 219 -12.87 15.59 -22.63
N LYS A 220 -13.33 14.91 -23.69
CA LYS A 220 -14.72 14.49 -23.84
C LYS A 220 -15.14 13.55 -22.71
N THR A 221 -14.33 12.51 -22.47
CA THR A 221 -14.64 11.53 -21.40
C THR A 221 -14.59 12.20 -20.03
N ALA A 222 -13.61 13.07 -19.76
CA ALA A 222 -13.51 13.79 -18.50
C ALA A 222 -14.76 14.65 -18.23
N GLU A 223 -15.28 15.36 -19.24
CA GLU A 223 -16.51 16.14 -19.13
C GLU A 223 -17.76 15.27 -18.93
N GLU A 224 -17.86 14.15 -19.64
CA GLU A 224 -18.99 13.21 -19.49
C GLU A 224 -19.04 12.62 -18.08
N LEU A 225 -17.89 12.19 -17.55
CA LEU A 225 -17.79 11.65 -16.19
C LEU A 225 -18.02 12.74 -15.13
N ALA A 226 -17.58 13.97 -15.35
CA ALA A 226 -17.86 15.10 -14.47
C ALA A 226 -19.35 15.42 -14.36
N LYS A 227 -20.13 15.25 -15.45
CA LYS A 227 -21.59 15.40 -15.40
C LYS A 227 -22.25 14.36 -14.50
N LEU A 228 -21.78 13.10 -14.56
CA LEU A 228 -22.28 12.04 -13.67
C LEU A 228 -22.00 12.35 -12.20
N ALA A 229 -20.87 13.00 -11.91
CA ALA A 229 -20.47 13.32 -10.55
C ALA A 229 -21.46 14.24 -9.82
N PHE A 230 -22.28 15.03 -10.52
CA PHE A 230 -23.28 15.89 -9.87
C PHE A 230 -24.31 15.10 -9.05
N ASP A 231 -24.62 13.87 -9.46
CA ASP A 231 -25.58 13.00 -8.78
C ASP A 231 -24.95 12.17 -7.66
N PHE A 232 -23.64 12.34 -7.40
CA PHE A 232 -22.94 11.56 -6.38
C PHE A 232 -23.35 11.98 -4.97
N LYS A 233 -23.47 10.98 -4.10
CA LYS A 233 -23.70 11.11 -2.67
C LYS A 233 -22.42 11.53 -1.96
N ASN A 234 -21.27 11.00 -2.38
CA ASN A 234 -20.00 11.35 -1.76
C ASN A 234 -19.47 12.69 -2.31
N GLN A 235 -19.53 13.74 -1.49
CA GLN A 235 -19.07 15.08 -1.89
C GLN A 235 -17.57 15.13 -2.16
N LYS A 236 -16.75 14.34 -1.45
CA LYS A 236 -15.29 14.30 -1.70
C LYS A 236 -14.99 13.80 -3.12
N ASN A 237 -15.65 12.72 -3.55
CA ASN A 237 -15.49 12.17 -4.90
C ASN A 237 -15.94 13.19 -5.96
N LYS A 238 -17.11 13.81 -5.75
CA LYS A 238 -17.65 14.86 -6.63
C LYS A 238 -16.66 16.02 -6.81
N ASN A 239 -16.18 16.54 -5.69
CA ASN A 239 -15.23 17.65 -5.64
C ASN A 239 -13.92 17.36 -6.36
N GLU A 240 -13.36 16.16 -6.14
CA GLU A 240 -12.09 15.75 -6.74
C GLU A 240 -12.20 15.69 -8.27
N ILE A 241 -13.27 15.09 -8.80
CA ILE A 241 -13.51 14.99 -10.23
C ILE A 241 -13.62 16.39 -10.87
N LEU A 242 -14.43 17.26 -10.30
CA LEU A 242 -14.70 18.60 -10.84
C LEU A 242 -13.45 19.49 -10.78
N TYR A 243 -12.73 19.47 -9.65
CA TYR A 243 -11.48 20.19 -9.52
C TYR A 243 -10.44 19.73 -10.54
N ASN A 244 -10.27 18.42 -10.71
CA ASN A 244 -9.30 17.88 -11.67
C ASN A 244 -9.64 18.26 -13.11
N LEU A 245 -10.92 18.28 -13.50
CA LEU A 245 -11.36 18.75 -14.82
C LEU A 245 -11.04 20.23 -15.03
N VAL A 246 -11.39 21.09 -14.07
CA VAL A 246 -11.09 22.54 -14.15
C VAL A 246 -9.59 22.77 -14.22
N TYR A 247 -8.82 22.09 -13.38
CA TYR A 247 -7.36 22.21 -13.37
C TYR A 247 -6.73 21.71 -14.68
N MET A 248 -7.27 20.65 -15.29
CA MET A 248 -6.84 20.19 -16.62
C MET A 248 -6.98 21.31 -17.66
N TYR A 249 -8.15 21.96 -17.73
CA TYR A 249 -8.36 23.09 -18.65
C TYR A 249 -7.42 24.27 -18.35
N PHE A 250 -7.37 24.69 -17.09
CA PHE A 250 -6.54 25.81 -16.65
C PHE A 250 -5.05 25.61 -16.95
N SER A 251 -4.51 24.43 -16.61
CA SER A 251 -3.09 24.11 -16.83
C SER A 251 -2.69 24.05 -18.29
N LYS A 252 -3.66 23.89 -19.20
CA LYS A 252 -3.45 23.91 -20.66
C LYS A 252 -3.78 25.26 -21.31
N GLY A 253 -3.99 26.31 -20.52
CA GLY A 253 -4.30 27.65 -21.03
C GLY A 253 -5.70 27.80 -21.61
N LYS A 254 -6.58 26.81 -21.43
CA LYS A 254 -7.97 26.80 -21.90
C LYS A 254 -8.86 27.49 -20.88
N TYR A 255 -8.66 28.80 -20.73
CA TYR A 255 -9.23 29.59 -19.63
C TYR A 255 -10.74 29.76 -19.73
N ASP A 256 -11.30 29.84 -20.94
CA ASP A 256 -12.75 29.98 -21.14
C ASP A 256 -13.48 28.70 -20.69
N GLU A 257 -12.97 27.54 -21.04
CA GLU A 257 -13.50 26.25 -20.62
C GLU A 257 -13.34 26.03 -19.12
N ALA A 258 -12.19 26.42 -18.55
CA ALA A 258 -11.98 26.37 -17.10
C ALA A 258 -13.03 27.23 -16.37
N SER A 259 -13.22 28.49 -16.78
CA SER A 259 -14.24 29.39 -16.21
C SER A 259 -15.65 28.84 -16.36
N LYS A 260 -16.00 28.29 -17.54
CA LYS A 260 -17.28 27.63 -17.77
C LYS A 260 -17.54 26.50 -16.78
N TRP A 261 -16.56 25.62 -16.57
CA TRP A 261 -16.71 24.49 -15.65
C TRP A 261 -16.74 24.91 -14.17
N ILE A 262 -16.05 25.99 -13.81
CA ILE A 262 -16.18 26.61 -12.48
C ILE A 262 -17.61 27.08 -12.24
N GLU A 263 -18.20 27.80 -13.20
CA GLU A 263 -19.57 28.31 -13.11
C GLU A 263 -20.59 27.16 -13.01
N ILE A 264 -20.50 26.16 -13.89
CA ILE A 264 -21.36 24.98 -13.86
C ILE A 264 -21.28 24.29 -12.50
N SER A 265 -20.07 24.09 -11.97
CA SER A 265 -19.85 23.42 -10.69
C SER A 265 -20.51 24.18 -9.55
N LYS A 266 -20.32 25.50 -9.48
CA LYS A 266 -20.93 26.35 -8.44
C LYS A 266 -22.46 26.32 -8.50
N ASN A 267 -23.03 26.46 -9.70
CA ASN A 267 -24.47 26.48 -9.90
C ASN A 267 -25.13 25.15 -9.52
N LYS A 268 -24.50 24.02 -9.86
CA LYS A 268 -25.06 22.67 -9.61
C LYS A 268 -24.88 22.17 -8.19
N MET A 269 -23.89 22.68 -7.47
CA MET A 269 -23.55 22.19 -6.13
C MET A 269 -23.97 23.15 -4.99
N GLY A 270 -24.55 24.30 -5.31
CA GLY A 270 -25.04 25.24 -4.30
C GLY A 270 -23.96 26.12 -3.64
N GLY A 271 -22.77 26.19 -4.23
CA GLY A 271 -21.76 27.23 -3.97
C GLY A 271 -21.16 27.37 -2.55
N ASP A 272 -21.48 26.50 -1.58
CA ASP A 272 -21.15 26.79 -0.17
C ASP A 272 -19.84 26.16 0.33
N THR A 273 -19.03 27.03 0.96
CA THR A 273 -17.90 26.91 1.94
C THR A 273 -16.90 25.73 1.95
N GLU A 274 -17.02 24.71 1.11
CA GLU A 274 -16.05 23.63 1.06
C GLU A 274 -14.71 24.07 0.45
N LYS A 275 -13.59 23.50 0.95
CA LYS A 275 -12.21 23.77 0.49
C LYS A 275 -12.09 23.78 -1.04
N THR A 276 -12.85 22.94 -1.73
CA THR A 276 -12.90 22.83 -3.18
C THR A 276 -13.31 24.13 -3.86
N PHE A 277 -14.34 24.84 -3.36
CA PHE A 277 -14.76 26.11 -3.96
C PHE A 277 -13.72 27.20 -3.79
N ARG A 278 -13.00 27.23 -2.66
CA ARG A 278 -11.84 28.13 -2.49
C ARG A 278 -10.75 27.86 -3.53
N ASN A 279 -10.51 26.59 -3.86
CA ASN A 279 -9.55 26.24 -4.91
C ASN A 279 -10.03 26.67 -6.31
N LEU A 280 -11.32 26.48 -6.61
CA LEU A 280 -11.91 26.95 -7.86
C LEU A 280 -11.90 28.48 -7.97
N ASP A 281 -12.17 29.19 -6.88
CA ASP A 281 -12.08 30.66 -6.78
C ASP A 281 -10.66 31.15 -7.03
N ALA A 282 -9.66 30.47 -6.45
CA ALA A 282 -8.26 30.78 -6.69
C ALA A 282 -7.89 30.60 -8.17
N ILE A 283 -8.33 29.51 -8.81
CA ILE A 283 -8.13 29.30 -10.25
C ILE A 283 -8.83 30.41 -11.05
N GLN A 284 -10.07 30.77 -10.69
CA GLN A 284 -10.81 31.84 -11.38
C GLN A 284 -10.12 33.20 -11.27
N ALA A 285 -9.56 33.54 -10.10
CA ALA A 285 -8.80 34.76 -9.89
C ALA A 285 -7.51 34.78 -10.75
N GLU A 286 -6.81 33.65 -10.84
CA GLU A 286 -5.63 33.54 -11.71
C GLU A 286 -5.98 33.61 -13.21
N ILE A 287 -7.13 33.09 -13.63
CA ILE A 287 -7.63 33.26 -14.99
C ILE A 287 -7.85 34.73 -15.32
N ILE A 288 -8.48 35.49 -14.41
CA ILE A 288 -8.75 36.93 -14.61
C ILE A 288 -7.45 37.73 -14.80
N LYS A 289 -6.37 37.37 -14.10
CA LYS A 289 -5.06 38.05 -14.24
C LYS A 289 -4.34 37.75 -15.55
N LYS A 290 -4.68 36.64 -16.21
CA LYS A 290 -4.01 36.15 -17.43
C LYS A 290 -4.73 36.57 -18.72
N LYS A 291 -5.92 37.15 -18.59
CA LYS A 291 -6.68 37.77 -19.67
C LYS A 291 -6.39 39.26 -19.69
#